data_AF-A0A0B4E537-F1
#
_entry.id   AF-A0A0B4E537-F1
#
_cell.length_a   1.000
_cell.length_b   1.000
_cell.length_c   1.000
_cell.angle_alpha   90.00
_cell.angle_beta   90.00
_cell.angle_gamma   90.00
#
_symmetry.space_group_name_H-M   'P 1'
#
loop_
_entity.id
_entity.type
_entity.pdbx_description
1 polymer ?
#
loop_
_entity_poly.entity_id
_entity_poly.type
_entity_poly.pdbx_seq_one_letter_code
_entity_poly.pdbx_strand_id
1 'polypeptide(L)'
;MKAVIYLVSDSYNRWDVEEYGVDKNPMMKEEQVREMIESGLVEFGGHTLHHCDFHVVNEETAKREILENKRELEEKYRISLSSFAYPYGHVTETAKK
;
A
#
# COMPACT_ATOMS: atom_id res chain seq x y z
N MET A 1 15.85 15.06 7.99
CA MET A 1 14.39 15.04 7.77
C MET A 1 13.97 13.58 7.64
N LYS A 2 12.81 13.18 8.18
CA LYS A 2 12.27 11.82 8.06
C LYS A 2 11.01 11.87 7.19
N ALA A 3 10.71 10.77 6.50
CA ALA A 3 9.51 10.64 5.67
C ALA A 3 8.79 9.30 5.95
N VAL A 4 7.51 9.25 5.59
CA VAL A 4 6.72 8.01 5.56
C VAL A 4 6.24 7.79 4.13
N ILE A 5 6.41 6.57 3.63
CA ILE A 5 5.91 6.16 2.31
C ILE A 5 4.92 5.00 2.50
N TYR A 6 3.75 5.11 1.87
CA TYR A 6 2.71 4.08 1.92
C TYR A 6 2.77 3.21 0.67
N LEU A 7 2.99 1.91 0.83
CA LEU A 7 3.20 0.98 -0.28
C LEU A 7 1.94 0.20 -0.64
N VAL A 8 1.63 0.18 -1.93
CA VAL A 8 0.72 -0.78 -2.55
C VAL A 8 1.53 -2.04 -2.89
N SER A 9 0.95 -3.24 -2.75
CA SER A 9 1.65 -4.49 -3.06
C SER A 9 1.82 -4.76 -4.56
N ASP A 10 0.98 -4.15 -5.39
CA ASP A 10 1.01 -4.31 -6.84
C ASP A 10 2.36 -3.91 -7.48
N SER A 11 2.64 -4.45 -8.65
CA SER A 11 3.93 -4.21 -9.34
C SER A 11 3.95 -2.93 -10.20
N TYR A 12 2.79 -2.29 -10.41
CA TYR A 12 2.61 -1.09 -11.23
C TYR A 12 1.37 -0.33 -10.78
N ASN A 13 1.13 0.85 -11.37
CA ASN A 13 -0.05 1.71 -11.12
C ASN A 13 -1.35 1.12 -11.71
N ARG A 14 -1.70 -0.09 -11.30
CA ARG A 14 -2.85 -0.84 -11.85
C ARG A 14 -4.14 -0.05 -11.80
N TRP A 15 -4.44 0.59 -10.66
CA TRP A 15 -5.67 1.35 -10.46
C TRP A 15 -5.84 2.45 -11.52
N ASP A 16 -4.77 3.20 -11.83
CA ASP A 16 -4.85 4.24 -12.84
C ASP A 16 -4.98 3.67 -14.26
N VAL A 17 -4.27 2.57 -14.55
CA VAL A 17 -4.31 1.92 -15.87
C VAL A 17 -5.70 1.35 -16.14
N GLU A 18 -6.28 0.65 -15.17
CA GLU A 18 -7.58 0.00 -15.32
C GLU A 18 -8.73 1.02 -15.30
N GLU A 19 -8.64 2.10 -14.51
CA GLU A 19 -9.70 3.11 -14.40
C GLU A 19 -9.65 4.18 -15.50
N TYR A 20 -8.45 4.68 -15.81
CA TYR A 20 -8.27 5.84 -16.69
C TYR A 20 -7.56 5.51 -18.01
N GLY A 21 -7.06 4.28 -18.19
CA GLY A 21 -6.36 3.89 -19.42
C GLY A 21 -5.02 4.60 -19.61
N VAL A 22 -4.39 5.06 -18.53
CA VAL A 22 -3.08 5.73 -18.60
C VAL A 22 -1.93 4.74 -18.79
N ASP A 23 -0.73 5.27 -19.05
CA ASP A 23 0.46 4.44 -19.21
C ASP A 23 0.82 3.67 -17.94
N LYS A 24 1.29 2.43 -18.15
CA LYS A 24 1.81 1.55 -17.11
C LYS A 24 3.16 2.05 -16.59
N ASN A 25 3.19 2.45 -15.32
CA ASN A 25 4.38 2.84 -14.58
C ASN A 25 4.71 1.80 -13.50
N PRO A 26 5.94 1.27 -13.47
CA PRO A 26 6.34 0.31 -12.45
C PRO A 26 6.40 0.95 -11.06
N MET A 27 6.06 0.17 -10.04
CA MET A 27 6.32 0.56 -8.65
C MET A 27 7.82 0.51 -8.33
N MET A 28 8.20 1.05 -7.18
CA MET A 28 9.60 1.00 -6.70
C MET A 28 10.10 -0.44 -6.67
N LYS A 29 11.35 -0.63 -7.12
CA LYS A 29 12.01 -1.93 -7.06
C LYS A 29 12.31 -2.31 -5.61
N GLU A 30 12.44 -3.60 -5.37
CA GLU A 30 12.74 -4.11 -4.03
C GLU A 30 14.03 -3.53 -3.46
N GLU A 31 15.07 -3.38 -4.28
CA GLU A 31 16.37 -2.84 -3.87
C GLU A 31 16.25 -1.39 -3.41
N GLN A 32 15.41 -0.59 -4.07
CA GLN A 32 15.17 0.82 -3.71
C GLN A 32 14.45 0.94 -2.36
N VAL A 33 13.48 0.05 -2.12
CA VAL A 33 12.80 -0.02 -0.81
C VAL A 33 13.78 -0.43 0.28
N ARG A 34 14.62 -1.45 0.03
CA ARG A 34 15.65 -1.89 0.99
C ARG A 34 16.66 -0.80 1.30
N GLU A 35 17.16 -0.08 0.30
CA GLU A 35 18.07 1.06 0.48
C GLU A 35 17.45 2.11 1.42
N MET A 36 16.18 2.45 1.22
CA MET A 36 15.47 3.40 2.07
C MET A 36 15.26 2.90 3.49
N ILE A 37 14.96 1.61 3.68
CA ILE A 37 14.87 0.98 5.01
C ILE A 37 16.23 1.09 5.72
N GLU A 38 17.31 0.70 5.04
CA GLU A 38 18.68 0.70 5.59
C GLU A 38 19.17 2.10 5.94
N SER A 39 18.70 3.13 5.23
CA SER A 39 19.04 4.52 5.53
C SER A 39 18.55 5.00 6.91
N GLY A 40 17.51 4.37 7.46
CA GLY A 40 16.83 4.82 8.68
C GLY A 40 16.11 6.18 8.56
N LEU A 41 16.00 6.74 7.36
CA LEU A 41 15.33 8.02 7.09
C LEU A 41 13.87 7.88 6.68
N VAL A 42 13.46 6.69 6.21
CA VAL A 42 12.12 6.41 5.68
C VAL A 42 11.45 5.30 6.50
N GLU A 43 10.24 5.58 6.97
CA GLU A 43 9.32 4.57 7.48
C GLU A 43 8.36 4.15 6.38
N PHE A 44 7.94 2.88 6.39
CA PHE A 44 6.94 2.36 5.45
C PHE A 44 5.64 2.04 6.17
N GLY A 45 4.52 2.37 5.52
CA GLY A 45 3.17 2.00 5.91
C GLY A 45 2.44 1.24 4.80
N GLY A 46 1.29 0.67 5.13
CA GLY A 46 0.45 -0.04 4.16
C GLY A 46 -0.45 0.89 3.35
N HIS A 47 -0.78 0.49 2.12
CA HIS A 47 -1.67 1.23 1.22
C HIS A 47 -2.59 0.32 0.40
N THR A 48 -3.02 -0.80 0.99
CA THR A 48 -3.82 -1.88 0.36
C THR A 48 -3.05 -2.70 -0.66
N LEU A 49 -3.60 -3.86 -1.02
CA LEU A 49 -2.96 -4.81 -1.91
C LEU A 49 -3.01 -4.28 -3.36
N HIS A 50 -4.15 -3.73 -3.77
CA HIS A 50 -4.41 -3.30 -5.14
C HIS A 50 -4.88 -1.84 -5.28
N HIS A 51 -4.67 -0.98 -4.28
CA HIS A 51 -5.17 0.40 -4.24
C HIS A 51 -6.71 0.49 -4.36
N CYS A 52 -7.40 -0.37 -3.63
CA CYS A 52 -8.86 -0.53 -3.72
C CYS A 52 -9.63 0.64 -3.07
N ASP A 53 -10.68 1.15 -3.74
CA ASP A 53 -11.61 2.12 -3.13
C ASP A 53 -12.60 1.41 -2.19
N PHE A 54 -12.64 1.84 -0.92
CA PHE A 54 -13.47 1.22 0.11
C PHE A 54 -14.95 1.60 0.03
N HIS A 55 -15.33 2.58 -0.80
CA HIS A 55 -16.74 2.86 -1.06
C HIS A 55 -17.39 1.87 -2.03
N VAL A 56 -16.59 1.16 -2.83
CA VAL A 56 -17.11 0.26 -3.88
C VAL A 56 -16.97 -1.23 -3.53
N VAL A 57 -16.21 -1.56 -2.49
CA VAL A 57 -16.05 -2.95 -2.02
C VAL A 57 -16.72 -3.22 -0.69
N ASN A 58 -17.02 -4.50 -0.44
CA ASN A 58 -17.55 -4.94 0.84
C ASN A 58 -16.46 -5.01 1.92
N GLU A 59 -16.90 -5.10 3.18
CA GLU A 59 -16.01 -5.15 4.35
C GLU A 59 -15.00 -6.31 4.31
N GLU A 60 -15.42 -7.49 3.86
CA GLU A 60 -14.54 -8.65 3.76
C GLU A 60 -13.38 -8.40 2.80
N THR A 61 -13.68 -7.79 1.64
CA THR A 61 -12.68 -7.43 0.64
C THR A 61 -11.76 -6.34 1.18
N ALA A 62 -12.29 -5.28 1.80
CA ALA A 62 -11.47 -4.23 2.40
C ALA A 62 -10.52 -4.78 3.48
N LYS A 63 -11.01 -5.69 4.34
CA LYS A 63 -10.18 -6.36 5.36
C LYS A 63 -9.08 -7.19 4.72
N ARG A 64 -9.40 -7.99 3.70
CA ARG A 64 -8.41 -8.78 2.96
C ARG A 64 -7.35 -7.88 2.34
N GLU A 65 -7.75 -6.80 1.68
CA GLU A 65 -6.84 -5.82 1.06
C GLU A 65 -5.83 -5.24 2.06
N ILE A 66 -6.26 -4.91 3.28
CA ILE A 66 -5.38 -4.39 4.34
C ILE A 66 -4.46 -5.48 4.88
N LEU A 67 -5.02 -6.63 5.26
CA LEU A 67 -4.29 -7.68 5.96
C LEU A 67 -3.26 -8.37 5.07
N GLU A 68 -3.62 -8.66 3.82
CA GLU A 68 -2.71 -9.29 2.87
C GLU A 68 -1.58 -8.32 2.46
N ASN A 69 -1.89 -7.03 2.25
CA ASN A 69 -0.85 -6.02 2.02
C ASN A 69 0.14 -5.95 3.17
N LYS A 70 -0.35 -5.90 4.42
CA LYS A 70 0.52 -5.92 5.60
C LYS A 70 1.37 -7.18 5.62
N ARG A 71 0.76 -8.36 5.48
CA ARG A 71 1.47 -9.64 5.51
C ARG A 71 2.59 -9.69 4.47
N GLU A 72 2.27 -9.37 3.22
CA GLU A 72 3.24 -9.43 2.11
C GLU A 72 4.41 -8.47 2.31
N LEU A 73 4.14 -7.23 2.70
CA LEU A 73 5.19 -6.23 2.89
C LEU A 73 6.08 -6.57 4.10
N GLU A 74 5.49 -7.01 5.22
CA GLU A 74 6.25 -7.41 6.40
C GLU A 74 7.12 -8.65 6.13
N GLU A 75 6.60 -9.64 5.41
CA GLU A 75 7.36 -10.84 5.03
C GLU A 75 8.49 -10.51 4.04
N LYS A 76 8.19 -9.71 3.02
CA LYS A 76 9.13 -9.35 1.95
C LYS A 76 10.28 -8.49 2.47
N TYR A 77 9.96 -7.43 3.22
CA TYR A 77 10.94 -6.44 3.66
C TYR A 77 11.49 -6.71 5.07
N ARG A 78 10.93 -7.68 5.80
CA ARG A 78 11.32 -8.01 7.18
C ARG A 78 11.21 -6.81 8.13
N ILE A 79 10.16 -6.02 7.94
CA ILE A 79 9.80 -4.86 8.77
C ILE A 79 8.45 -5.09 9.44
N SER A 80 8.08 -4.23 10.39
CA SER A 80 6.72 -4.15 10.93
C SER A 80 6.08 -2.85 10.49
N LEU A 81 4.88 -2.94 9.91
CA LEU A 81 4.09 -1.77 9.50
C LEU A 81 3.24 -1.29 10.67
N SER A 82 3.47 -0.06 11.11
CA SER A 82 2.75 0.62 12.20
C SER A 82 1.72 1.64 11.71
N SER A 83 1.72 1.97 10.43
CA SER A 83 0.86 3.00 9.84
C SER A 83 0.23 2.52 8.54
N PHE A 84 -0.91 3.11 8.20
CA PHE A 84 -1.70 2.79 7.02
C PHE A 84 -2.33 4.06 6.47
N ALA A 85 -2.36 4.19 5.15
CA ALA A 85 -3.09 5.24 4.45
C ALA A 85 -4.23 4.62 3.64
N TYR A 86 -5.43 5.19 3.72
CA TYR A 86 -6.57 4.75 2.93
C TYR A 86 -6.45 5.29 1.51
N PRO A 87 -6.60 4.45 0.45
CA PRO A 87 -6.72 4.93 -0.92
C PRO A 87 -7.78 6.03 -1.03
N TYR A 88 -7.46 7.09 -1.78
CA TYR A 88 -8.32 8.27 -1.97
C TYR A 88 -8.71 9.03 -0.67
N GLY A 89 -8.14 8.68 0.48
CA GLY A 89 -8.61 9.18 1.78
C GLY A 89 -9.99 8.66 2.19
N HIS A 90 -10.53 7.68 1.46
CA HIS A 90 -11.85 7.12 1.67
C HIS A 90 -11.83 6.13 2.84
N VAL A 91 -12.48 6.53 3.93
CA VAL A 91 -12.60 5.72 5.13
C VAL A 91 -14.07 5.44 5.42
N THR A 92 -14.40 4.16 5.61
CA THR A 92 -15.70 3.75 6.16
C THR A 92 -15.55 3.52 7.66
N GLU A 93 -16.61 3.72 8.45
CA GLU A 93 -16.58 3.48 9.90
C GLU A 93 -16.15 2.05 10.24
N THR A 94 -16.43 1.11 9.34
CA THR A 94 -16.03 -0.29 9.44
C THR A 94 -14.52 -0.49 9.20
N ALA A 95 -13.91 0.27 8.30
CA ALA A 95 -12.49 0.15 7.96
C ALA A 95 -11.54 0.83 8.97
N LYS A 96 -12.07 1.54 9.98
CA LYS A 96 -11.29 2.17 11.07
C LYS A 96 -10.90 1.21 12.20
N LYS A 97 -11.41 -0.02 12.20
CA LYS A 97 -11.20 -1.01 13.27
C LYS A 97 -10.14 -2.02 12.87
#